data_AF-A0A507FIC2-F1
#
_entry.id   AF-A0A507FIC2-F1
#
_cell.length_a   1.000
_cell.length_b   1.000
_cell.length_c   1.000
_cell.angle_alpha   90.00
_cell.angle_beta   90.00
_cell.angle_gamma   90.00
#
_symmetry.space_group_name_H-M   'P 1'
#
loop_
_entity.id
_entity.type
_entity.pdbx_description
1 polymer ?
#
loop_
_entity_poly.entity_id
_entity_poly.type
_entity_poly.pdbx_seq_one_letter_code
_entity_poly.pdbx_strand_id
1 'polypeptide(L)'
;MATSRVSVTSTAPMPAPVTASKDKEASLGASQKEAADAYLRKHNIPAIMEQIMTGLIHSRPEDPKKFIVKKLEDARNAKARNQSMLVFSRENLVALHRIFDVTGKGHITLDQYKAAMQDLGATNYNASPNGHEKDRIYLDDFVDNAFASLLRPPIPVSEPK
;
A
#
# COMPACT_ATOMS: atom_id res chain seq x y z
N MET A 1 -5.46 51.17 -75.15
CA MET A 1 -4.70 50.05 -74.57
C MET A 1 -4.58 50.29 -73.06
N ALA A 2 -4.89 49.25 -72.25
CA ALA A 2 -4.62 49.09 -70.81
C ALA A 2 -5.31 50.11 -69.85
N THR A 3 -5.86 49.81 -68.67
CA THR A 3 -6.00 48.63 -67.78
C THR A 3 -6.92 49.07 -66.62
N SER A 4 -8.00 48.36 -66.30
CA SER A 4 -8.21 47.51 -65.10
C SER A 4 -8.19 48.15 -63.69
N ARG A 5 -9.34 48.08 -62.97
CA ARG A 5 -9.49 47.74 -61.52
C ARG A 5 -11.00 47.64 -61.17
N VAL A 6 -11.54 46.43 -60.98
CA VAL A 6 -11.77 45.69 -59.71
C VAL A 6 -12.76 46.37 -58.76
N SER A 7 -13.90 45.70 -58.48
CA SER A 7 -14.41 45.40 -57.12
C SER A 7 -15.63 44.48 -57.21
N VAL A 8 -15.45 43.24 -56.75
CA VAL A 8 -16.49 42.23 -56.54
C VAL A 8 -16.94 42.31 -55.08
N THR A 9 -18.22 42.56 -54.83
CA THR A 9 -18.85 42.38 -53.51
C THR A 9 -19.25 40.91 -53.33
N SER A 10 -18.57 40.22 -52.41
CA SER A 10 -18.88 38.86 -51.98
C SER A 10 -19.66 38.90 -50.67
N THR A 11 -20.94 38.51 -50.74
CA THR A 11 -21.80 38.23 -49.58
C THR A 11 -21.39 36.88 -48.98
N ALA A 12 -21.06 36.85 -47.69
CA ALA A 12 -20.87 35.63 -46.91
C ALA A 12 -21.92 35.55 -45.77
N PRO A 13 -22.44 34.35 -45.44
CA PRO A 13 -23.50 34.17 -44.44
C PRO A 13 -22.94 34.07 -43.00
N MET A 14 -23.84 34.28 -42.05
CA MET A 14 -23.64 34.24 -40.59
C MET A 14 -22.97 32.95 -40.08
N PRO A 15 -22.19 33.00 -38.97
CA PRO A 15 -21.74 31.81 -38.27
C PRO A 15 -22.81 31.27 -37.28
N ALA A 16 -22.98 29.94 -37.31
CA ALA A 16 -23.76 29.15 -36.35
C ALA A 16 -23.10 29.10 -34.95
N PRO A 17 -23.82 28.73 -33.87
CA PRO A 17 -23.34 28.89 -32.50
C PRO A 17 -22.29 27.85 -32.12
N VAL A 18 -21.29 28.31 -31.39
CA VAL A 18 -20.21 27.53 -30.75
C VAL A 18 -20.79 26.59 -29.70
N THR A 19 -20.93 25.31 -30.04
CA THR A 19 -21.12 24.21 -29.08
C THR A 19 -20.02 23.17 -29.29
N ALA A 20 -18.80 23.45 -28.86
CA ALA A 20 -17.69 22.50 -28.99
C ALA A 20 -16.60 22.66 -27.90
N SER A 21 -16.97 23.00 -26.67
CA SER A 21 -15.98 23.23 -25.59
C SER A 21 -16.14 22.36 -24.34
N LYS A 22 -17.11 21.43 -24.28
CA LYS A 22 -17.37 20.65 -23.06
C LYS A 22 -16.66 19.29 -23.00
N ASP A 23 -16.30 18.71 -24.15
CA ASP A 23 -15.78 17.33 -24.21
C ASP A 23 -14.26 17.24 -24.00
N LYS A 24 -13.52 18.33 -24.23
CA LYS A 24 -12.06 18.38 -24.05
C LYS A 24 -11.63 18.47 -22.58
N GLU A 25 -12.37 19.20 -21.75
CA GLU A 25 -12.04 19.37 -20.33
C GLU A 25 -12.30 18.09 -19.53
N ALA A 26 -13.34 17.33 -19.87
CA ALA A 26 -13.63 16.03 -19.25
C ALA A 26 -12.55 14.98 -19.53
N SER A 27 -11.98 14.97 -20.75
CA SER A 27 -10.92 14.04 -21.16
C SER A 27 -9.58 14.31 -20.46
N LEU A 28 -9.19 15.57 -20.29
CA LEU A 28 -7.98 15.95 -19.55
C LEU A 28 -8.10 15.69 -18.04
N GLY A 29 -9.28 15.96 -17.45
CA GLY A 29 -9.55 15.66 -16.05
C GLY A 29 -9.55 14.15 -15.74
N ALA A 30 -10.06 13.33 -16.66
CA ALA A 30 -10.00 11.87 -16.55
C ALA A 30 -8.56 11.34 -16.56
N SER A 31 -7.71 11.84 -17.47
CA SER A 31 -6.31 11.46 -17.56
C SER A 31 -5.48 11.92 -16.34
N GLN A 32 -5.72 13.13 -15.83
CA GLN A 32 -5.09 13.60 -14.59
C GLN A 32 -5.48 12.78 -13.37
N LYS A 33 -6.76 12.39 -13.28
CA LYS A 33 -7.26 11.55 -12.17
C LYS A 33 -6.63 10.16 -12.20
N GLU A 34 -6.55 9.52 -13.36
CA GLU A 34 -5.88 8.22 -13.51
C GLU A 34 -4.39 8.29 -13.17
N ALA A 35 -3.69 9.36 -13.58
CA ALA A 35 -2.30 9.57 -13.22
C ALA A 35 -2.11 9.76 -11.71
N ALA A 36 -3.01 10.50 -11.05
CA ALA A 36 -3.00 10.67 -9.60
C ALA A 36 -3.28 9.35 -8.88
N ASP A 37 -4.29 8.59 -9.30
CA ASP A 37 -4.60 7.27 -8.72
C ASP A 37 -3.45 6.28 -8.91
N ALA A 38 -2.80 6.27 -10.07
CA ALA A 38 -1.62 5.46 -10.33
C ALA A 38 -0.47 5.83 -9.38
N TYR A 39 -0.23 7.12 -9.13
CA TYR A 39 0.77 7.59 -8.18
C TYR A 39 0.46 7.15 -6.74
N LEU A 40 -0.80 7.33 -6.31
CA LEU A 40 -1.26 6.94 -4.98
C LEU A 40 -1.07 5.45 -4.73
N ARG A 41 -1.45 4.60 -5.69
CA ARG A 41 -1.29 3.14 -5.63
C ARG A 41 0.18 2.74 -5.65
N LYS A 42 0.98 3.30 -6.56
CA LYS A 42 2.42 3.01 -6.67
C LYS A 42 3.19 3.30 -5.38
N HIS A 43 2.78 4.34 -4.66
CA HIS A 43 3.42 4.72 -3.40
C HIS A 43 2.68 4.23 -2.16
N ASN A 44 1.64 3.41 -2.34
CA ASN A 44 0.81 2.85 -1.28
C ASN A 44 0.26 3.90 -0.29
N ILE A 45 0.07 5.14 -0.75
CA ILE A 45 -0.33 6.28 0.09
C ILE A 45 -1.65 6.01 0.83
N PRO A 46 -2.69 5.42 0.21
CA PRO A 46 -3.94 5.12 0.90
C PRO A 46 -3.76 4.24 2.14
N ALA A 47 -2.97 3.16 2.04
CA ALA A 47 -2.71 2.26 3.16
C ALA A 47 -1.93 2.94 4.29
N ILE A 48 -0.96 3.80 3.95
CA ILE A 48 -0.21 4.58 4.94
C ILE A 48 -1.14 5.50 5.71
N MET A 49 -2.04 6.19 5.00
CA MET A 49 -3.01 7.09 5.60
C MET A 49 -3.97 6.33 6.52
N GLU A 50 -4.50 5.18 6.08
CA GLU A 50 -5.37 4.32 6.88
C GLU A 50 -4.69 3.86 8.18
N GLN A 51 -3.42 3.46 8.11
CA GLN A 51 -2.65 3.05 9.29
C GLN A 51 -2.44 4.22 10.26
N ILE A 52 -2.11 5.41 9.76
CA ILE A 52 -1.91 6.61 10.60
C ILE A 52 -3.24 7.00 11.27
N MET A 53 -4.34 7.01 10.52
CA MET A 53 -5.67 7.32 11.05
C MET A 53 -6.10 6.31 12.12
N THR A 54 -5.94 5.01 11.85
CA THR A 54 -6.21 3.94 12.82
C THR A 54 -5.36 4.12 14.09
N GLY A 55 -4.08 4.43 13.93
CA GLY A 55 -3.17 4.71 15.04
C GLY A 55 -3.60 5.91 15.88
N LEU A 56 -4.06 7.00 15.26
CA LEU A 56 -4.57 8.18 15.96
C LEU A 56 -5.84 7.88 16.77
N ILE A 57 -6.79 7.17 16.18
CA ILE A 57 -8.06 6.82 16.82
C ILE A 57 -7.82 5.90 18.02
N HIS A 58 -6.89 4.95 17.88
CA HIS A 58 -6.57 3.97 18.92
C HIS A 58 -5.74 4.56 20.05
N SER A 59 -4.62 5.21 19.73
CA SER A 59 -3.66 5.66 20.74
C SER A 59 -4.01 7.01 21.38
N ARG A 60 -4.89 7.80 20.75
CA ARG A 60 -5.33 9.13 21.21
C ARG A 60 -4.20 9.95 21.83
N PRO A 61 -3.12 10.20 21.07
CA PRO A 61 -1.94 10.86 21.60
C PRO A 61 -2.24 12.31 21.96
N GLU A 62 -1.58 12.81 23.01
CA GLU A 62 -1.70 14.20 23.47
C GLU A 62 -1.27 15.20 22.38
N ASP A 63 -0.26 14.84 21.57
CA ASP A 63 0.15 15.58 20.38
C ASP A 63 0.00 14.71 19.11
N PRO A 64 -1.09 14.86 18.35
CA PRO A 64 -1.32 14.10 17.13
C PRO A 64 -0.32 14.44 16.02
N LYS A 65 0.20 15.67 15.95
CA LYS A 65 1.16 16.05 14.91
C LYS A 65 2.47 15.31 15.10
N LYS A 66 2.97 15.28 16.33
CA LYS A 66 4.20 14.54 16.67
C LYS A 66 4.06 13.04 16.41
N PHE A 67 2.90 12.47 16.68
CA PHE A 67 2.60 11.07 16.36
C PHE A 67 2.66 10.79 14.86
N ILE A 68 2.02 11.63 14.04
CA ILE A 68 2.02 11.50 12.57
C ILE A 68 3.45 11.61 12.03
N VAL A 69 4.23 12.59 12.48
CA VAL A 69 5.62 12.77 12.06
C VAL A 69 6.44 11.50 12.32
N LYS A 70 6.35 10.95 13.54
CA LYS A 70 7.05 9.72 13.89
C LYS A 70 6.64 8.55 12.99
N LYS A 71 5.35 8.37 12.72
CA LYS A 71 4.86 7.30 11.84
C LYS A 71 5.33 7.46 10.39
N LEU A 72 5.42 8.69 9.89
CA LEU A 72 5.96 8.97 8.55
C LEU A 72 7.47 8.75 8.48
N GLU A 73 8.21 9.05 9.56
CA GLU A 73 9.64 8.73 9.66
C GLU A 73 9.88 7.20 9.66
N ASP A 74 9.08 6.45 10.42
CA ASP A 74 9.12 4.99 10.43
C ASP A 74 8.85 4.43 9.02
N ALA A 75 7.83 4.95 8.33
CA ALA A 75 7.50 4.60 6.95
C ALA A 75 8.64 4.90 5.97
N ARG A 76 9.28 6.07 6.10
CA ARG A 76 10.42 6.48 5.28
C ARG A 76 11.61 5.54 5.51
N ASN A 77 11.90 5.21 6.77
CA ASN A 77 13.01 4.34 7.14
C ASN A 77 12.78 2.90 6.65
N ALA A 78 11.55 2.40 6.72
CA ALA A 78 11.18 1.11 6.14
C ALA A 78 11.44 1.10 4.62
N LYS A 79 10.97 2.13 3.91
CA LYS A 79 11.19 2.28 2.46
C LYS A 79 12.68 2.36 2.11
N ALA A 80 13.48 3.11 2.89
CA ALA A 80 14.93 3.23 2.67
C ALA A 80 15.67 1.90 2.82
N ARG A 81 15.14 1.00 3.65
CA ARG A 81 15.70 -0.35 3.89
C ARG A 81 15.09 -1.41 2.97
N ASN A 82 14.26 -1.04 2.00
CA ASN A 82 13.42 -1.97 1.22
C ASN A 82 12.61 -2.93 2.11
N GLN A 83 12.20 -2.46 3.29
CA GLN A 83 11.38 -3.23 4.23
C GLN A 83 9.92 -2.84 4.04
N SER A 84 9.03 -3.81 4.23
CA SER A 84 7.60 -3.51 4.31
C SER A 84 7.32 -2.63 5.52
N MET A 85 6.33 -1.75 5.41
CA MET A 85 5.82 -1.07 6.59
C MET A 85 5.17 -2.12 7.48
N LEU A 86 5.77 -2.36 8.64
CA LEU A 86 5.21 -3.29 9.61
C LEU A 86 3.87 -2.74 10.11
N VAL A 87 2.77 -3.35 9.66
CA VAL A 87 1.42 -3.10 10.19
C VAL A 87 1.25 -3.81 11.54
N PHE A 88 2.04 -4.85 11.79
CA PHE A 88 1.99 -5.65 13.01
C PHE A 88 3.00 -5.17 14.04
N SER A 89 2.53 -4.90 15.27
CA SER A 89 3.38 -4.76 16.43
C SER A 89 3.69 -6.13 17.04
N ARG A 90 4.67 -6.21 17.97
CA ARG A 90 4.93 -7.46 18.70
C ARG A 90 3.70 -7.93 19.48
N GLU A 91 2.92 -7.02 20.04
CA GLU A 91 1.68 -7.33 20.76
C GLU A 91 0.66 -7.99 19.84
N ASN A 92 0.55 -7.54 18.58
CA ASN A 92 -0.32 -8.18 17.59
C ASN A 92 0.14 -9.60 17.27
N LEU A 93 1.45 -9.84 17.19
CA LEU A 93 2.01 -11.18 16.98
C LEU A 93 1.80 -12.10 18.19
N VAL A 94 1.90 -11.56 19.41
CA VAL A 94 1.57 -12.31 20.63
C VAL A 94 0.09 -12.70 20.66
N ALA A 95 -0.80 -11.78 20.27
CA ALA A 95 -2.22 -12.07 20.15
C ALA A 95 -2.49 -13.15 19.09
N LEU A 96 -1.79 -13.08 17.95
CA LEU A 96 -1.92 -14.08 16.89
C LEU A 96 -1.46 -15.47 17.36
N HIS A 97 -0.31 -15.58 18.05
CA HIS A 97 0.13 -16.86 18.62
C HIS A 97 -0.94 -17.47 19.53
N ARG A 98 -1.61 -16.65 20.35
CA ARG A 98 -2.70 -17.12 21.22
C ARG A 98 -3.93 -17.63 20.46
N ILE A 99 -4.22 -17.09 19.27
CA ILE A 99 -5.30 -17.59 18.42
C ILE A 99 -4.97 -19.01 17.91
N PHE A 100 -3.70 -19.26 17.60
CA PHE A 100 -3.25 -20.58 17.13
C PHE A 100 -3.00 -21.58 18.26
N ASP A 101 -2.63 -21.13 19.47
CA ASP A 101 -2.57 -21.96 20.68
C ASP A 101 -3.95 -22.17 21.31
N VAL A 102 -4.86 -22.81 20.56
CA VAL A 102 -6.23 -23.13 21.01
C VAL A 102 -6.22 -24.00 22.27
N THR A 103 -5.16 -24.78 22.47
CA THR A 103 -5.02 -25.68 23.62
C THR A 103 -4.46 -25.01 24.88
N GLY A 104 -3.98 -23.76 24.79
CA GLY A 104 -3.40 -23.01 25.91
C GLY A 104 -2.14 -23.64 26.50
N LYS A 105 -1.36 -24.36 25.69
CA LYS A 105 -0.17 -25.10 26.14
C LYS A 105 1.09 -24.24 26.21
N GLY A 106 1.02 -23.00 25.70
CA GLY A 106 2.15 -22.09 25.58
C GLY A 106 3.05 -22.37 24.38
N HIS A 107 2.64 -23.27 23.48
CA HIS A 107 3.34 -23.61 22.25
C HIS A 107 2.35 -23.99 21.14
N ILE A 108 2.73 -23.76 19.89
CA ILE A 108 1.98 -24.20 18.70
C ILE A 108 2.76 -25.28 17.94
N THR A 109 2.05 -26.10 17.16
CA THR A 109 2.67 -27.09 16.28
C THR A 109 3.30 -26.42 15.05
N LEU A 110 4.17 -27.14 14.34
CA LEU A 110 4.81 -26.66 13.12
C LEU A 110 3.77 -26.34 12.03
N ASP A 111 2.70 -27.13 11.94
CA ASP A 111 1.64 -26.88 10.96
C ASP A 111 0.83 -25.63 11.31
N GLN A 112 0.53 -25.41 12.59
CA GLN A 112 -0.10 -24.18 13.07
C GLN A 112 0.78 -22.95 12.83
N TYR A 113 2.10 -23.09 13.05
CA TYR A 113 3.05 -22.04 12.74
C TYR A 113 3.05 -21.67 11.25
N LYS A 114 3.12 -22.66 10.35
CA LYS A 114 3.10 -22.43 8.90
C LYS A 114 1.81 -21.74 8.46
N ALA A 115 0.66 -22.19 8.99
CA ALA A 115 -0.63 -21.56 8.74
C ALA A 115 -0.66 -20.11 9.23
N ALA A 116 -0.18 -19.85 10.46
CA ALA A 116 -0.09 -18.50 11.01
C ALA A 116 0.82 -17.57 10.21
N MET A 117 1.96 -18.07 9.71
CA MET A 117 2.85 -17.31 8.82
C MET A 117 2.16 -16.99 7.49
N GLN A 118 1.37 -17.92 6.95
CA GLN A 118 0.61 -17.70 5.73
C GLN A 118 -0.49 -16.66 5.93
N ASP A 119 -1.23 -16.70 7.04
CA ASP A 119 -2.27 -15.71 7.40
C ASP A 119 -1.67 -14.31 7.62
N LEU A 120 -0.43 -14.22 8.10
CA LEU A 120 0.33 -12.97 8.19
C LEU A 120 0.79 -12.42 6.84
N GLY A 121 0.67 -13.21 5.76
CA GLY A 121 1.27 -12.88 4.46
C GLY A 121 2.80 -12.92 4.47
N ALA A 122 3.41 -13.58 5.45
CA ALA A 122 4.85 -13.76 5.50
C ALA A 122 5.27 -14.77 4.43
N THR A 123 5.88 -14.29 3.34
CA THR A 123 6.33 -15.14 2.22
C THR A 123 7.75 -15.69 2.42
N ASN A 124 8.54 -15.09 3.32
CA ASN A 124 9.93 -15.45 3.56
C ASN A 124 10.20 -15.62 5.07
N TYR A 125 9.60 -16.67 5.64
CA TYR A 125 9.77 -17.06 7.04
C TYR A 125 10.66 -18.29 7.20
N ASN A 126 11.18 -18.50 8.40
CA ASN A 126 11.96 -19.68 8.72
C ASN A 126 11.04 -20.92 8.80
N ALA A 127 11.15 -21.85 7.85
CA ALA A 127 10.37 -23.10 7.84
C ALA A 127 10.78 -24.09 8.94
N SER A 128 11.93 -23.89 9.57
CA SER A 128 12.47 -24.71 10.67
C SER A 128 12.78 -23.84 11.89
N PRO A 129 11.77 -23.24 12.54
CA PRO A 129 11.97 -22.44 13.76
C PRO A 129 12.44 -23.31 14.92
N ASN A 130 12.98 -22.69 15.98
CA ASN A 130 13.38 -23.47 17.16
C ASN A 130 12.17 -24.24 17.73
N GLY A 131 12.42 -25.49 18.12
CA GLY A 131 11.39 -26.39 18.62
C GLY A 131 10.57 -27.14 17.55
N HIS A 132 10.82 -26.91 16.26
CA HIS A 132 10.16 -27.65 15.16
C HIS A 132 10.38 -29.17 15.25
N GLU A 133 11.57 -29.62 15.68
CA GLU A 133 11.89 -31.05 15.84
C GLU A 133 10.99 -31.76 16.87
N LYS A 134 10.47 -31.00 17.85
CA LYS A 134 9.59 -31.50 18.91
C LYS A 134 8.14 -31.10 18.69
N ASP A 135 7.83 -30.48 17.55
CA ASP A 135 6.52 -29.91 17.22
C ASP A 135 6.01 -28.91 18.29
N ARG A 136 6.93 -28.12 18.84
CA ARG A 136 6.65 -27.15 19.90
C ARG A 136 7.36 -25.84 19.63
N ILE A 137 6.66 -24.92 18.99
CA ILE A 137 7.16 -23.57 18.71
C ILE A 137 6.60 -22.66 19.79
N TYR A 138 7.49 -22.03 20.55
CA TYR A 138 7.12 -21.16 21.65
C TYR A 138 6.84 -19.73 21.18
N LEU A 139 6.18 -18.97 22.05
CA LEU A 139 5.77 -17.59 21.78
C LEU A 139 6.92 -16.70 21.28
N ASP A 140 8.07 -16.73 21.97
CA ASP A 140 9.19 -15.85 21.63
C ASP A 140 9.77 -16.20 20.24
N ASP A 141 9.94 -17.50 19.97
CA ASP A 141 10.37 -17.98 18.66
C ASP A 141 9.39 -17.61 17.56
N PHE A 142 8.08 -17.74 17.81
CA PHE A 142 7.05 -17.33 16.87
C PHE A 142 7.15 -15.84 16.55
N VAL A 143 7.19 -14.99 17.57
CA VAL A 143 7.20 -13.54 17.43
C VAL A 143 8.45 -13.08 16.70
N ASP A 144 9.62 -13.63 17.05
CA ASP A 144 10.88 -13.25 16.41
C ASP A 144 10.93 -13.66 14.94
N ASN A 145 10.49 -14.88 14.60
CA ASN A 145 10.45 -15.34 13.21
C ASN A 145 9.42 -14.57 12.38
N ALA A 146 8.23 -14.30 12.94
CA ALA A 146 7.19 -13.52 12.29
C ALA A 146 7.62 -12.07 12.07
N PHE A 147 8.23 -11.44 13.06
CA PHE A 147 8.70 -10.07 12.95
C PHE A 147 9.85 -9.96 11.93
N ALA A 148 10.76 -10.93 11.93
CA ALA A 148 11.87 -10.99 10.98
C ALA A 148 11.41 -11.27 9.54
N SER A 149 10.31 -12.00 9.34
CA SER A 149 9.76 -12.28 8.00
C SER A 149 9.03 -11.06 7.43
N LEU A 150 8.25 -10.36 8.25
CA LEU A 150 7.52 -9.15 7.85
C LEU A 150 8.45 -7.96 7.54
N LEU A 151 9.65 -7.95 8.12
CA LEU A 151 10.69 -6.97 7.80
C LEU A 151 11.40 -7.24 6.47
N ARG A 152 11.30 -8.45 5.91
CA ARG A 152 11.95 -8.76 4.63
C ARG A 152 11.07 -8.33 3.46
N PRO A 153 11.65 -7.78 2.38
CA PRO A 153 10.90 -7.56 1.15
C PRO A 153 10.37 -8.89 0.60
N PRO A 154 9.13 -8.92 0.07
CA PRO A 154 8.64 -10.07 -0.68
C PRO A 154 9.51 -10.29 -1.92
N ILE A 155 9.84 -11.55 -2.23
CA ILE A 155 10.60 -11.89 -3.44
C ILE A 155 9.74 -11.48 -4.65
N PRO A 156 10.28 -10.72 -5.63
CA PRO A 156 9.54 -10.46 -6.85
C PRO A 156 9.25 -11.79 -7.55
N VAL A 157 7.96 -12.11 -7.67
CA VAL A 157 7.52 -13.26 -8.45
C VAL A 157 7.92 -12.96 -9.89
N SER A 158 8.92 -13.67 -10.41
CA SER A 158 9.29 -13.58 -11.82
C SER A 158 8.07 -13.98 -12.66
N GLU A 159 7.54 -13.05 -13.44
CA GLU A 159 6.49 -13.32 -14.42
C GLU A 159 6.95 -14.43 -15.37
N PRO A 160 6.11 -15.43 -15.68
CA PRO A 160 6.43 -16.40 -16.72
C PRO A 160 6.51 -15.65 -18.06
N LYS A 161 7.66 -15.79 -18.73
CA LYS A 161 7.93 -15.27 -20.08
C LYS A 161 7.16 -16.06 -21.13
#